data_AF-A0A7C5CD44-F1
#
_entry.id   AF-A0A7C5CD44-F1
#
_cell.length_a   1.000
_cell.length_b   1.000
_cell.length_c   1.000
_cell.angle_alpha   90.00
_cell.angle_beta   90.00
_cell.angle_gamma   90.00
#
_symmetry.space_group_name_H-M   'P 1'
#
loop_
_entity.id
_entity.type
_entity.pdbx_description
1 polymer ?
#
loop_
_entity_poly.entity_id
_entity_poly.type
_entity_poly.pdbx_seq_one_letter_code
_entity_poly.pdbx_strand_id
1 'polypeptide(L)'
;GHVRVDVLYAGFKDKTRGFVNAIGSLLLGMATVWVILWIGFNGKQSIINAPVINFEITQQGATGMFIKYQMAAFLGIYASTMLIEFVAFFFQAVADYRGEPGKRESGTAAH
;
A
#
# COMPACT_ATOMS: atom_id res chain seq x y z
N GLY A 1 -28.15 -0.83 8.23
CA GLY A 1 -27.24 -0.33 9.28
C GLY A 1 -25.94 0.26 8.75
N HIS A 2 -25.91 0.80 7.53
CA HIS A 2 -24.71 1.37 6.90
C HIS A 2 -24.51 2.87 7.20
N VAL A 3 -25.60 3.56 7.57
CA VAL A 3 -25.63 5.04 7.65
C VAL A 3 -25.01 5.60 8.94
N ARG A 4 -24.87 4.80 10.00
CA ARG A 4 -24.43 5.31 11.31
C ARG A 4 -22.92 5.53 11.41
N VAL A 5 -22.13 4.78 10.64
CA VAL A 5 -20.66 4.88 10.68
C VAL A 5 -20.18 6.10 9.89
N ASP A 6 -20.83 6.41 8.77
CA ASP A 6 -20.57 7.64 8.01
C ASP A 6 -21.00 8.90 8.79
N VAL A 7 -22.06 8.84 9.61
CA VAL A 7 -22.48 9.96 10.46
C VAL A 7 -21.47 10.25 11.58
N LEU A 8 -20.85 9.23 12.17
CA LEU A 8 -19.84 9.44 13.23
C LEU A 8 -18.57 10.08 12.66
N TYR A 9 -18.12 9.64 11.48
CA TYR A 9 -16.98 10.26 10.80
C TYR A 9 -17.35 11.65 10.26
N ALA A 10 -18.55 11.82 9.69
CA ALA A 10 -19.08 13.11 9.20
C ALA A 10 -19.38 14.13 10.32
N GLY A 11 -19.49 13.69 11.58
CA GLY A 11 -19.60 14.56 12.75
C GLY A 11 -18.25 15.01 13.32
N PHE A 12 -17.13 14.36 12.95
CA PHE A 12 -15.81 14.76 13.44
C PHE A 12 -15.31 16.05 12.80
N LYS A 13 -14.67 16.89 13.61
CA LYS A 13 -13.93 18.06 13.14
C LYS A 13 -12.83 17.64 12.17
N ASP A 14 -12.54 18.46 11.17
CA ASP A 14 -11.52 18.18 10.15
C ASP A 14 -10.17 17.76 10.75
N LYS A 15 -9.77 18.40 11.85
CA LYS A 15 -8.56 18.06 12.60
C LYS A 15 -8.56 16.62 13.12
N THR A 16 -9.68 16.15 13.66
CA THR A 16 -9.80 14.78 14.18
C THR A 16 -9.79 13.76 13.04
N ARG A 17 -10.39 14.09 11.88
CA ARG A 17 -10.33 13.24 10.69
C ARG A 17 -8.91 13.11 10.13
N GLY A 18 -8.19 14.23 10.02
CA GLY A 18 -6.78 14.23 9.60
C GLY A 18 -5.89 13.39 10.51
N PHE A 19 -6.08 13.50 11.84
CA PHE A 19 -5.35 12.69 12.82
C PHE A 19 -5.62 11.19 12.67
N VAL A 20 -6.89 10.78 12.56
CA VAL A 20 -7.27 9.37 12.38
C VAL A 20 -6.75 8.82 11.06
N ASN A 21 -6.79 9.61 9.98
CA ASN A 21 -6.25 9.21 8.68
C ASN A 21 -4.73 9.06 8.69
N ALA A 22 -4.01 9.96 9.37
CA ALA A 22 -2.55 9.88 9.48
C ALA A 22 -2.12 8.65 10.29
N ILE A 23 -2.82 8.35 11.39
CA ILE A 23 -2.55 7.14 12.18
C ILE A 23 -2.92 5.88 11.40
N GLY A 24 -4.07 5.88 10.72
CA GLY A 24 -4.52 4.74 9.91
C GLY A 24 -3.56 4.43 8.77
N SER A 25 -3.07 5.45 8.06
CA SER A 25 -2.11 5.26 6.97
C SER A 25 -0.74 4.79 7.43
N LEU A 26 -0.30 5.20 8.63
CA LEU A 26 0.94 4.73 9.23
C LEU A 26 0.85 3.30 9.76
N LEU A 27 -0.17 3.01 10.58
CA LEU A 27 -0.30 1.71 11.26
C LEU A 27 -0.85 0.60 10.36
N LEU A 28 -1.79 0.91 9.47
CA LEU A 28 -2.40 -0.11 8.61
C LEU A 28 -1.78 -0.10 7.21
N GLY A 29 -1.53 1.07 6.63
CA GLY A 29 -0.98 1.19 5.28
C GLY A 29 0.51 0.88 5.23
N MET A 30 1.33 1.80 5.75
CA MET A 30 2.78 1.70 5.71
C MET A 30 3.29 0.43 6.39
N ALA A 31 2.75 0.04 7.55
CA ALA A 31 3.17 -1.20 8.21
C ALA A 31 2.96 -2.44 7.33
N THR A 32 1.83 -2.55 6.65
CA THR A 32 1.53 -3.69 5.76
C THR A 32 2.49 -3.70 4.57
N VAL A 33 2.76 -2.54 3.96
CA VAL A 33 3.72 -2.45 2.86
C VAL A 33 5.13 -2.81 3.31
N TRP A 34 5.55 -2.37 4.50
CA TRP A 34 6.82 -2.75 5.11
C TRP A 34 6.93 -4.26 5.35
N VAL A 35 5.86 -4.92 5.79
CA VAL A 35 5.80 -6.38 5.94
C VAL A 35 5.93 -7.07 4.59
N ILE A 36 5.24 -6.59 3.54
CA ILE A 36 5.33 -7.16 2.19
C ILE A 36 6.75 -7.00 1.62
N LEU A 37 7.37 -5.83 1.78
CA LEU A 37 8.74 -5.60 1.34
C LEU A 37 9.72 -6.44 2.15
N TRP A 38 9.57 -6.52 3.47
CA TRP A 38 10.43 -7.35 4.30
C TRP A 38 10.33 -8.82 3.87
N ILE A 39 9.13 -9.39 3.80
CA ILE A 39 8.94 -10.80 3.43
C ILE A 39 9.34 -11.05 1.96
N GLY A 40 9.04 -10.09 1.06
CA GLY A 40 9.34 -10.19 -0.36
C GLY A 40 10.84 -10.13 -0.69
N PHE A 41 11.61 -9.35 0.08
CA PHE A 41 13.05 -9.19 -0.13
C PHE A 41 13.91 -10.07 0.80
N ASN A 42 13.44 -10.39 2.01
CA ASN A 42 14.20 -11.16 3.01
C ASN A 42 13.86 -12.66 2.97
N GLY A 43 14.37 -13.34 1.95
CA GLY A 43 14.33 -14.79 1.85
C GLY A 43 15.45 -15.33 0.95
N LYS A 44 16.02 -16.50 1.28
CA LYS A 44 16.96 -17.21 0.39
C LYS A 44 16.31 -17.67 -0.93
N GLN A 45 14.97 -17.61 -1.01
CA GLN A 45 14.15 -17.66 -2.22
C GLN A 45 13.61 -16.27 -2.60
N SER A 46 14.37 -15.20 -2.37
CA SER A 46 13.96 -13.89 -2.87
C SER A 46 13.73 -14.04 -4.37
N ILE A 47 12.52 -13.68 -4.80
CA ILE A 47 12.03 -13.82 -6.17
C ILE A 47 13.00 -13.24 -7.20
N ILE A 48 13.83 -12.28 -6.75
CA ILE A 48 14.83 -11.58 -7.54
C ILE A 48 16.15 -12.37 -7.66
N ASN A 49 16.54 -13.19 -6.68
CA ASN A 49 17.82 -13.93 -6.68
C ASN A 49 17.70 -15.40 -7.14
N ALA A 50 16.52 -16.00 -7.04
CA ALA A 50 16.27 -17.36 -7.50
C ALA A 50 16.50 -17.61 -9.02
N PRO A 51 16.28 -16.66 -9.96
CA PRO A 51 16.50 -16.91 -11.38
C PRO A 51 17.98 -16.91 -11.78
N VAL A 52 18.85 -16.24 -11.01
CA VAL A 52 20.30 -16.20 -11.28
C VAL A 52 20.96 -17.53 -10.91
N ILE A 53 20.41 -18.25 -9.93
CA ILE A 53 20.95 -19.52 -9.43
C ILE A 53 20.40 -20.75 -10.19
N ASN A 54 19.22 -20.64 -10.83
CA ASN A 54 18.55 -21.77 -11.52
C ASN A 54 18.69 -21.71 -13.05
N PHE A 55 19.75 -21.09 -13.59
CA PHE A 55 20.06 -21.20 -15.02
C PHE A 55 20.47 -22.61 -15.46
N GLU A 56 20.49 -23.56 -14.53
CA GLU A 56 20.54 -24.99 -14.81
C GLU A 56 19.26 -25.67 -14.29
N ILE A 57 18.72 -26.56 -15.13
CA ILE A 57 17.77 -27.65 -14.84
C ILE A 57 16.32 -27.45 -15.36
N THR A 58 16.13 -28.07 -16.53
CA THR A 58 14.95 -28.81 -17.06
C THR A 58 13.90 -28.14 -17.95
N GLN A 59 13.97 -28.60 -19.20
CA GLN A 59 13.17 -28.41 -20.40
C GLN A 59 11.70 -28.91 -20.34
N GLN A 60 11.07 -29.07 -19.16
CA GLN A 60 9.66 -29.55 -19.08
C GLN A 60 8.82 -29.01 -17.90
N GLY A 61 9.38 -28.20 -16.99
CA GLY A 61 8.66 -27.60 -15.84
C GLY A 61 8.39 -26.09 -15.94
N ALA A 62 8.65 -25.50 -17.10
CA ALA A 62 8.98 -24.08 -17.26
C ALA A 62 7.80 -23.10 -17.04
N THR A 63 6.58 -23.44 -17.47
CA THR A 63 5.44 -22.48 -17.43
C THR A 63 5.03 -22.10 -16.01
N GLY A 64 5.03 -23.05 -15.07
CA GLY A 64 4.64 -22.80 -13.68
C GLY A 64 5.67 -22.02 -12.86
N MET A 65 6.95 -22.13 -13.20
CA MET A 65 8.02 -21.35 -12.57
C MET A 65 8.04 -19.91 -13.06
N PHE A 66 7.90 -19.67 -14.38
CA PHE A 66 7.88 -18.31 -14.94
C PHE A 66 6.73 -17.44 -14.41
N ILE A 67 5.53 -18.00 -14.27
CA ILE A 67 4.38 -17.25 -13.73
C ILE A 67 4.64 -16.83 -12.29
N LYS A 68 5.20 -17.70 -11.45
CA LYS A 68 5.53 -17.36 -10.05
C LYS A 68 6.54 -16.22 -9.95
N TYR A 69 7.55 -16.20 -10.82
CA TYR A 69 8.52 -15.11 -10.87
C TYR A 69 7.90 -13.80 -11.37
N GLN A 70 7.07 -13.84 -12.41
CA GLN A 70 6.39 -12.66 -12.94
C GLN A 70 5.41 -12.05 -11.91
N MET A 71 4.63 -12.88 -11.22
CA MET A 71 3.70 -12.45 -10.17
C MET A 71 4.43 -11.78 -9.02
N ALA A 72 5.62 -12.24 -8.71
CA ALA A 72 6.36 -11.72 -7.60
C ALA A 72 7.21 -10.49 -7.96
N ALA A 73 7.70 -10.37 -9.20
CA ALA A 73 8.19 -9.10 -9.74
C ALA A 73 7.07 -8.04 -9.72
N PHE A 74 5.85 -8.41 -10.12
CA PHE A 74 4.66 -7.56 -10.02
C PHE A 74 4.38 -7.14 -8.57
N LEU A 75 4.46 -8.06 -7.60
CA LEU A 75 4.27 -7.77 -6.18
C LEU A 75 5.29 -6.75 -5.65
N GLY A 76 6.56 -6.85 -6.07
CA GLY A 76 7.59 -5.88 -5.69
C GLY A 76 7.32 -4.48 -6.22
N ILE A 77 6.94 -4.37 -7.50
CA ILE A 77 6.57 -3.08 -8.12
C ILE A 77 5.33 -2.51 -7.43
N TYR A 78 4.31 -3.34 -7.23
CA TYR A 78 3.06 -2.94 -6.56
C TYR A 78 3.29 -2.44 -5.14
N ALA A 79 4.08 -3.16 -4.33
CA ALA A 79 4.40 -2.72 -2.98
C ALA A 79 5.19 -1.40 -2.97
N SER A 80 6.11 -1.22 -3.92
CA SER A 80 6.90 0.01 -4.05
C SER A 80 6.04 1.23 -4.42
N THR A 81 5.11 1.07 -5.37
CA THR A 81 4.20 2.16 -5.75
C THR A 81 3.21 2.48 -4.63
N MET A 82 2.66 1.45 -3.97
CA MET A 82 1.77 1.65 -2.82
C MET A 82 2.46 2.35 -1.64
N LEU A 83 3.76 2.11 -1.41
CA LEU A 83 4.50 2.84 -0.38
C LEU A 83 4.49 4.35 -0.65
N ILE A 84 4.72 4.75 -1.90
CA ILE A 84 4.71 6.15 -2.32
C ILE A 84 3.33 6.78 -2.10
N GLU A 85 2.26 6.08 -2.48
CA GLU A 85 0.88 6.53 -2.28
C GLU A 85 0.54 6.69 -0.78
N PHE A 86 0.94 5.74 0.07
CA PHE A 86 0.69 5.84 1.51
C PHE A 86 1.45 6.99 2.16
N VAL A 87 2.66 7.29 1.71
CA VAL A 87 3.44 8.44 2.18
C VAL A 87 2.78 9.75 1.73
N ALA A 88 2.31 9.84 0.49
CA ALA A 88 1.57 11.01 0.00
C ALA A 88 0.28 11.24 0.80
N PHE A 89 -0.48 10.17 1.05
CA PHE A 89 -1.71 10.22 1.84
C PHE A 89 -1.42 10.60 3.32
N PHE A 90 -0.31 10.12 3.89
CA PHE A 90 0.12 10.52 5.23
C PHE A 90 0.40 12.02 5.31
N PHE A 91 1.14 12.58 4.35
CA PHE A 91 1.40 14.02 4.32
C PHE A 91 0.11 14.84 4.13
N GLN A 92 -0.82 14.37 3.31
CA GLN A 92 -2.13 15.01 3.16
C GLN A 92 -2.92 14.98 4.48
N ALA A 93 -2.95 13.85 5.18
CA ALA A 93 -3.63 13.73 6.47
C ALA A 93 -3.00 14.62 7.55
N VAL A 94 -1.67 14.80 7.53
CA VAL A 94 -0.94 15.73 8.41
C VAL A 94 -1.26 17.19 8.06
N ALA A 95 -1.35 17.54 6.78
CA ALA A 95 -1.75 18.88 6.33
C ALA A 95 -3.19 19.20 6.79
N ASP A 96 -4.11 18.25 6.66
CA ASP A 96 -5.50 18.37 7.14
C ASP A 96 -5.56 18.52 8.67
N TYR A 97 -4.69 17.84 9.41
CA TYR A 97 -4.56 18.02 10.87
C TYR A 97 -4.03 19.40 11.26
N ARG A 98 -3.12 19.97 10.46
CA ARG A 98 -2.54 21.30 10.68
C ARG A 98 -3.41 22.44 10.17
N GLY A 99 -4.44 22.14 9.37
CA GLY A 99 -5.34 23.13 8.79
C GLY A 99 -4.70 23.94 7.66
N GLU A 100 -3.78 23.34 6.91
CA GLU A 100 -3.11 24.01 5.79
C GLU A 100 -4.10 24.24 4.61
N PRO A 101 -4.08 25.42 3.96
CA PRO A 101 -4.94 25.69 2.82
C PRO A 101 -4.51 24.87 1.60
N GLY A 102 -5.47 24.36 0.83
CA GLY A 102 -5.22 23.45 -0.30
C GLY A 102 -5.72 22.02 -0.09
N LYS A 103 -6.55 21.79 0.93
CA LYS A 103 -7.31 20.55 1.10
C LYS A 103 -8.03 20.24 -0.22
N ARG A 104 -7.69 19.10 -0.82
CA ARG A 104 -8.48 18.56 -1.92
C ARG A 104 -9.86 18.30 -1.35
N GLU A 105 -10.85 19.07 -1.79
CA GLU A 105 -12.24 18.66 -1.60
C GLU A 105 -12.36 17.33 -2.32
N SER A 106 -12.44 16.24 -1.55
CA SER A 106 -12.93 14.99 -2.08
C SER A 106 -14.34 15.32 -2.51
N GLY A 107 -14.52 15.65 -3.79
CA GLY A 107 -15.83 15.76 -4.38
C GLY A 107 -16.52 14.46 -4.00
N THR A 108 -17.47 14.55 -3.07
CA THR A 108 -18.57 13.60 -3.01
C THR A 108 -18.95 13.42 -4.46
N ALA A 109 -18.75 12.21 -5.00
CA ALA A 109 -19.25 11.89 -6.31
C ALA A 109 -20.75 12.14 -6.22
N ALA A 110 -21.17 13.33 -6.65
CA ALA A 110 -22.53 13.66 -6.92
C ALA A 110 -22.83 12.87 -8.19
N HIS A 111 -23.31 11.63 -8.01
CA HIS A 111 -24.29 10.94 -8.83
C HIS A 111 -24.67 9.62 -8.16
#